data_AF-A0A6L8EK46-F1
#
_entry.id   AF-A0A6L8EK46-F1
#
_cell.length_a   1.000
_cell.length_b   1.000
_cell.length_c   1.000
_cell.angle_alpha   90.00
_cell.angle_beta   90.00
_cell.angle_gamma   90.00
#
_symmetry.space_group_name_H-M   'P 1'
#
loop_
_entity.id
_entity.type
_entity.pdbx_description
1 polymer ?
#
loop_
_entity_poly.entity_id
_entity_poly.type
_entity_poly.pdbx_seq_one_letter_code
_entity_poly.pdbx_strand_id
1 'polypeptide(L)'
;MRVKSTEIVDTFAEAFSMWGTRVIVTAATRQWSRAAAQSMTGFATSVIGCKCEAGIERYLSPEETPDRRPGVSILLFAMDKASVGKRLLERIGQCIMTCPTTACFNGLD
;
A
#
# COMPACT_ATOMS: atom_id res chain seq x y z
N MET A 1 11.07 5.23 30.88
CA MET A 1 11.86 4.07 30.37
C MET A 1 13.07 4.59 29.59
N ARG A 2 14.14 3.81 29.36
CA ARG A 2 15.24 4.20 28.47
C ARG A 2 15.54 3.11 27.44
N VAL A 3 15.73 3.51 26.19
CA VAL A 3 16.23 2.64 25.12
C VAL A 3 17.61 3.17 24.71
N LYS A 4 18.66 2.43 25.07
CA LYS A 4 20.05 2.91 25.02
C LYS A 4 20.18 4.21 25.83
N SER A 5 20.60 5.31 25.19
CA SER A 5 20.71 6.63 25.80
C SER A 5 19.46 7.50 25.67
N THR A 6 18.44 7.05 24.92
CA THR A 6 17.24 7.84 24.63
C THR A 6 16.19 7.61 25.71
N GLU A 7 15.66 8.71 26.26
CA GLU A 7 14.52 8.67 27.16
C GLU A 7 13.23 8.37 26.39
N ILE A 8 12.47 7.41 26.89
CA ILE A 8 11.11 7.13 26.44
C ILE A 8 10.17 7.77 27.45
N VAL A 9 9.51 8.84 26.99
CA VAL A 9 8.47 9.55 27.73
C VAL A 9 7.33 8.59 28.03
N ASP A 10 6.90 8.55 29.29
CA ASP A 10 5.74 7.77 29.71
C ASP A 10 4.46 8.47 29.27
N THR A 11 4.05 8.18 28.04
CA THR A 11 2.90 8.77 27.36
C THR A 11 2.37 7.79 26.32
N PHE A 12 1.36 8.19 25.55
CA PHE A 12 0.69 7.33 24.59
C PHE A 12 0.54 8.01 23.23
N ALA A 13 0.32 7.18 22.19
CA ALA A 13 -0.13 7.63 20.88
C ALA A 13 -1.62 7.31 20.73
N GLU A 14 -2.42 8.31 20.40
CA GLU A 14 -3.84 8.11 20.09
C GLU A 14 -4.01 7.87 18.59
N ALA A 15 -4.54 6.71 18.23
CA ALA A 15 -4.81 6.33 16.86
C ALA A 15 -6.31 6.42 16.55
N PHE A 16 -6.64 6.49 15.26
CA PHE A 16 -8.03 6.61 14.80
C PHE A 16 -8.41 5.41 13.94
N SER A 17 -9.68 5.00 14.05
CA SER A 17 -10.23 3.93 13.21
C SER A 17 -10.27 4.36 11.74
N MET A 18 -9.86 3.46 10.86
CA MET A 18 -9.86 3.65 9.42
C MET A 18 -10.36 2.39 8.70
N TRP A 19 -10.81 2.55 7.47
CA TRP A 19 -11.05 1.43 6.57
C TRP A 19 -9.80 1.20 5.73
N GLY A 20 -9.34 -0.04 5.68
CA GLY A 20 -8.12 -0.44 4.98
C GLY A 20 -8.36 -1.56 3.96
N THR A 21 -7.52 -1.60 2.94
CA THR A 21 -7.39 -2.72 2.02
C THR A 21 -5.92 -3.02 1.72
N ARG A 22 -5.64 -4.24 1.29
CA ARG A 22 -4.33 -4.69 0.86
C ARG A 22 -4.42 -5.32 -0.52
N VAL A 23 -3.51 -4.95 -1.41
CA VAL A 23 -3.37 -5.58 -2.73
C VAL A 23 -1.94 -6.08 -2.93
N ILE A 24 -1.82 -7.14 -3.71
CA ILE A 24 -0.53 -7.63 -4.20
C ILE A 24 -0.40 -7.25 -5.66
N VAL A 25 0.62 -6.47 -6.00
CA VAL A 25 0.94 -6.10 -7.38
C VAL A 25 2.20 -6.84 -7.80
N THR A 26 2.12 -7.64 -8.85
CA THR A 26 3.27 -8.34 -9.43
C THR A 26 3.61 -7.76 -10.79
N ALA A 27 4.86 -7.92 -11.23
CA ALA A 27 5.33 -7.47 -12.54
C ALA A 27 6.44 -8.38 -13.05
N ALA A 28 6.85 -8.24 -14.32
CA ALA A 28 7.91 -9.06 -14.91
C ALA A 28 9.26 -8.91 -14.19
N THR A 29 9.53 -7.75 -13.59
CA THR A 29 10.75 -7.47 -12.82
C THR A 29 10.44 -6.68 -11.55
N ARG A 30 11.38 -6.69 -10.59
CA ARG A 30 11.27 -5.87 -9.36
C ARG A 30 11.19 -4.38 -9.65
N GLN A 31 11.83 -3.92 -10.73
CA GLN A 31 11.82 -2.53 -11.17
C GLN A 31 10.40 -2.11 -11.59
N TRP A 32 9.70 -2.95 -12.36
CA TRP A 32 8.32 -2.66 -12.77
C TRP A 32 7.32 -2.75 -11.62
N SER A 33 7.45 -3.74 -10.73
CA SER A 33 6.53 -3.83 -9.57
C SER A 33 6.75 -2.66 -8.61
N ARG A 34 8.00 -2.22 -8.42
CA ARG A 34 8.32 -0.99 -7.67
C ARG A 34 7.74 0.26 -8.33
N ALA A 35 7.88 0.42 -9.64
CA ALA A 35 7.36 1.60 -10.36
C ALA A 35 5.82 1.69 -10.23
N ALA A 36 5.12 0.56 -10.41
CA ALA A 36 3.68 0.46 -10.22
C ALA A 36 3.28 0.85 -8.79
N ALA A 37 3.98 0.30 -7.79
CA ALA A 37 3.71 0.57 -6.39
C ALA A 37 3.93 2.05 -6.04
N GLN A 38 5.05 2.64 -6.46
CA GLN A 38 5.36 4.06 -6.24
C GLN A 38 4.30 4.98 -6.88
N SER A 39 3.85 4.65 -8.10
CA SER A 39 2.78 5.41 -8.75
C SER A 39 1.46 5.28 -7.99
N MET A 40 1.08 4.07 -7.57
CA MET A 40 -0.16 3.81 -6.84
C MET A 40 -0.18 4.49 -5.47
N THR A 41 0.95 4.55 -4.76
CA THR A 41 1.06 5.16 -3.43
C THR A 41 1.42 6.65 -3.46
N GLY A 42 1.58 7.24 -4.66
CA GLY A 42 1.81 8.68 -4.82
C GLY A 42 0.58 9.51 -4.44
N PHE A 43 0.79 10.73 -3.96
CA PHE A 43 -0.29 11.65 -3.53
C PHE A 43 -1.31 10.97 -2.60
N ALA A 44 -0.82 10.30 -1.56
CA ALA A 44 -1.61 9.51 -0.61
C ALA A 44 -1.01 9.58 0.80
N THR A 45 -0.64 10.78 1.26
CA THR A 45 0.06 10.97 2.54
C THR A 45 -0.85 11.16 3.74
N SER A 46 -1.98 11.86 3.55
CA SER A 46 -2.99 12.05 4.59
C SER A 46 -4.37 12.13 3.97
N VAL A 47 -5.35 11.45 4.59
CA VAL A 47 -6.75 11.53 4.16
C VAL A 47 -7.29 12.96 4.15
N ILE A 48 -6.72 13.87 4.95
CA ILE A 48 -7.13 15.28 5.07
C ILE A 48 -7.00 16.01 3.72
N GLY A 49 -5.91 15.81 3.00
CA GLY A 49 -5.63 16.51 1.72
C GLY A 49 -5.57 15.60 0.50
N CYS A 50 -5.23 14.32 0.67
CA CYS A 50 -4.99 13.37 -0.41
C CYS A 50 -6.18 12.42 -0.65
N LYS A 51 -7.20 12.44 0.22
CA LYS A 51 -8.42 11.60 0.14
C LYS A 51 -8.19 10.10 0.38
N CYS A 52 -6.96 9.66 0.56
CA CYS A 52 -6.57 8.36 1.08
C CYS A 52 -5.14 8.41 1.63
N GLU A 53 -4.79 7.42 2.43
CA GLU A 53 -3.42 7.11 2.82
C GLU A 53 -3.01 5.81 2.16
N ALA A 54 -1.84 5.75 1.52
CA ALA A 54 -1.37 4.53 0.88
C ALA A 54 0.14 4.39 0.98
N GLY A 55 0.61 3.15 1.10
CA GLY A 55 2.02 2.87 1.30
C GLY A 55 2.42 1.50 0.81
N ILE A 56 3.70 1.39 0.45
CA ILE A 56 4.35 0.10 0.20
C ILE A 56 4.55 -0.57 1.56
N GLU A 57 3.88 -1.70 1.78
CA GLU A 57 4.02 -2.48 3.02
C GLU A 57 5.34 -3.25 2.99
N ARG A 58 5.55 -4.05 1.92
CA ARG A 58 6.78 -4.82 1.71
C ARG A 58 6.91 -5.32 0.28
N TYR A 59 8.14 -5.66 -0.11
CA TYR A 59 8.41 -6.40 -1.34
C TYR A 59 8.20 -7.91 -1.10
N LEU A 60 7.73 -8.61 -2.13
CA LEU A 60 7.47 -10.05 -2.12
C LEU A 60 8.41 -10.77 -3.08
N SER A 61 8.95 -11.89 -2.63
CA SER A 61 9.61 -12.84 -3.51
C SER A 61 8.60 -13.53 -4.44
N PRO A 62 9.01 -14.02 -5.62
CA PRO A 62 8.13 -14.80 -6.48
C PRO A 62 7.43 -15.96 -5.75
N GLU A 63 8.04 -16.54 -4.73
CA GLU A 63 7.52 -17.69 -3.96
C GLU A 63 6.28 -17.33 -3.14
N GLU A 64 6.12 -16.05 -2.80
CA GLU A 64 5.03 -15.52 -2.00
C GLU A 64 3.87 -14.98 -2.84
N THR A 65 3.97 -15.03 -4.18
CA THR A 65 3.01 -14.40 -5.09
C THR A 65 2.15 -15.40 -5.85
N PRO A 66 0.87 -15.08 -6.14
CA PRO A 66 -0.05 -15.99 -6.83
C PRO A 66 0.42 -16.44 -8.21
N ASP A 67 1.15 -15.58 -8.94
CA ASP A 67 1.58 -15.83 -10.32
C ASP A 67 3.09 -16.08 -10.46
N ARG A 68 3.80 -16.29 -9.34
CA ARG A 68 5.24 -16.61 -9.29
C ARG A 68 6.12 -15.53 -9.94
N ARG A 69 5.75 -14.26 -9.79
CA ARG A 69 6.53 -13.11 -10.28
C ARG A 69 6.93 -12.16 -9.15
N PRO A 70 7.98 -11.34 -9.30
CA PRO A 70 8.32 -10.35 -8.29
C PRO A 70 7.14 -9.45 -7.93
N GLY A 71 6.84 -9.32 -6.64
CA GLY A 71 5.64 -8.62 -6.15
C GLY A 71 5.91 -7.51 -5.16
N VAL A 72 4.90 -6.69 -4.92
CA VAL A 72 4.84 -5.68 -3.87
C VAL A 72 3.48 -5.75 -3.20
N SER A 73 3.48 -5.79 -1.87
CA SER A 73 2.26 -5.61 -1.07
C SER A 73 2.04 -4.12 -0.80
N ILE A 74 0.82 -3.64 -1.04
CA ILE A 74 0.44 -2.24 -0.91
C ILE A 74 -0.78 -2.14 0.00
N LEU A 75 -0.70 -1.23 0.97
CA LEU A 75 -1.83 -0.86 1.83
C LEU A 75 -2.46 0.44 1.32
N LEU A 76 -3.79 0.51 1.39
CA LEU A 76 -4.56 1.73 1.14
C LEU A 76 -5.64 1.87 2.21
N PHE A 77 -5.73 3.07 2.77
CA PHE A 77 -6.67 3.43 3.82
C PHE A 77 -7.49 4.66 3.44
N ALA A 78 -8.75 4.70 3.89
CA ALA A 78 -9.62 5.86 3.80
C ALA A 78 -10.62 5.89 4.98
N MET A 79 -11.40 6.96 5.07
CA MET A 79 -12.32 7.19 6.20
C MET A 79 -13.50 6.20 6.26
N ASP A 80 -13.90 5.66 5.13
CA ASP A 80 -15.07 4.77 5.02
C ASP A 80 -14.90 3.75 3.88
N LYS A 81 -15.74 2.70 3.91
CA LYS A 81 -15.72 1.59 2.93
C LYS A 81 -15.90 2.06 1.48
N ALA A 82 -16.80 3.02 1.24
CA ALA A 82 -17.09 3.52 -0.10
C ALA A 82 -15.90 4.31 -0.65
N SER A 83 -15.27 5.12 0.19
CA SER A 83 -14.04 5.86 -0.10
C SER A 83 -12.88 4.90 -0.42
N VAL A 84 -12.68 3.83 0.36
CA VAL A 84 -11.67 2.79 0.03
C VAL A 84 -11.94 2.20 -1.35
N GLY A 85 -13.16 1.75 -1.62
CA GLY A 85 -13.51 1.15 -2.93
C GLY A 85 -13.26 2.11 -4.09
N LYS A 86 -13.68 3.38 -3.95
CA LYS A 86 -13.47 4.42 -4.96
C LYS A 86 -11.99 4.68 -5.22
N ARG A 87 -11.20 4.90 -4.17
CA ARG A 87 -9.77 5.20 -4.28
C ARG A 87 -8.97 4.01 -4.80
N LEU A 88 -9.35 2.79 -4.43
CA LEU A 88 -8.76 1.57 -4.93
C LEU A 88 -8.99 1.43 -6.44
N LEU A 89 -10.23 1.60 -6.91
CA LEU A 89 -10.57 1.50 -8.33
C LEU A 89 -9.80 2.52 -9.19
N GLU A 90 -9.79 3.78 -8.77
CA GLU A 90 -9.08 4.85 -9.48
C GLU A 90 -7.57 4.57 -9.56
N ARG A 91 -6.95 4.18 -8.44
CA ARG A 91 -5.50 3.94 -8.40
C ARG A 91 -5.08 2.67 -9.11
N ILE A 92 -5.84 1.59 -9.01
CA ILE A 92 -5.58 0.39 -9.82
C ILE A 92 -5.74 0.73 -11.30
N GLY A 93 -6.83 1.41 -11.69
CA GLY A 93 -7.10 1.73 -13.08
C GLY A 93 -6.11 2.70 -13.72
N GLN A 94 -5.57 3.65 -12.94
CA GLN A 94 -4.71 4.71 -13.48
C GLN A 94 -3.22 4.56 -13.16
N CYS A 95 -2.84 3.70 -12.22
CA CYS A 95 -1.44 3.49 -11.84
C CYS A 95 -0.97 2.05 -12.03
N ILE A 96 -1.84 1.06 -11.81
CA ILE A 96 -1.46 -0.36 -11.94
C ILE A 96 -1.75 -0.84 -13.36
N MET A 97 -3.00 -0.78 -13.83
CA MET A 97 -3.42 -1.24 -15.16
C MET A 97 -2.62 -0.60 -16.31
N THR A 98 -2.15 0.63 -16.11
CA THR A 98 -1.35 1.40 -17.07
C THR A 98 0.16 1.14 -16.96
N CYS A 99 0.63 0.50 -15.88
CA CYS A 99 2.04 0.20 -15.68
C CYS A 99 2.44 -1.10 -16.42
N PRO A 100 3.58 -1.13 -17.12
CA PRO A 100 3.99 -2.31 -17.89
C PRO A 100 4.02 -3.60 -17.07
N THR A 101 3.48 -4.66 -17.66
CA THR A 101 3.54 -6.05 -17.20
C THR A 101 2.77 -6.37 -15.91
N THR A 102 2.07 -5.42 -15.29
CA THR A 102 1.53 -5.64 -13.95
C THR A 102 0.35 -6.60 -13.93
N ALA A 103 0.22 -7.38 -12.85
CA ALA A 103 -1.05 -7.98 -12.42
C ALA A 103 -1.37 -7.54 -10.99
N CYS A 104 -2.65 -7.52 -10.63
CA CYS A 104 -3.13 -7.08 -9.32
C CYS A 104 -4.00 -8.17 -8.70
N PHE A 105 -3.69 -8.57 -7.48
CA PHE A 105 -4.36 -9.64 -6.74
C PHE A 105 -4.87 -9.13 -5.40
N ASN A 106 -5.84 -9.85 -4.82
CA ASN A 106 -6.25 -9.63 -3.44
C ASN A 106 -5.08 -9.88 -2.50
N GLY A 107 -4.90 -9.00 -1.52
CA GLY A 107 -3.92 -9.16 -0.47
C GLY A 107 -4.51 -9.53 0.88
N LEU A 108 -5.83 -9.56 1.08
CA LEU A 108 -6.43 -9.74 2.41
C LEU A 108 -6.84 -11.18 2.79
N ASP A 109 -6.57 -12.14 1.91
CA ASP A 109 -6.87 -13.56 2.16
C ASP A 109 -5.82 -14.24 3.08
#